data_AF-A0A7C6B5L2-F1
#
_entry.id   AF-A0A7C6B5L2-F1
#
_cell.length_a   1.000
_cell.length_b   1.000
_cell.length_c   1.000
_cell.angle_alpha   90.00
_cell.angle_beta   90.00
_cell.angle_gamma   90.00
#
_symmetry.space_group_name_H-M   'P 1'
#
loop_
_entity.id
_entity.type
_entity.pdbx_description
1 polymer ?
#
loop_
_entity_poly.entity_id
_entity_poly.type
_entity_poly.pdbx_seq_one_letter_code
_entity_poly.pdbx_strand_id
1 'polypeptide(L)'
;MRLLPFLLTALSGLPRGRPPEIPFAKHTLDLGASETCAVADINGDGRLDIVSGEYWYEAPRWTPHKFRELAFLNNYVDNFSDLPLDVNGDGRTDIVSCSWFGRRLAWWENPGAASGAWKDHTIDGGFPIE
;
A
#
# COMPACT_ATOMS: atom_id res chain seq x y z
N MET A 1 -31.68 61.37 -13.32
CA MET A 1 -31.73 60.03 -13.97
C MET A 1 -30.94 59.07 -13.10
N ARG A 2 -31.62 58.26 -12.26
CA ARG A 2 -30.98 57.28 -11.35
C ARG A 2 -30.97 55.93 -12.06
N LEU A 3 -29.79 55.34 -12.27
CA LEU A 3 -29.63 53.97 -12.75
C LEU A 3 -29.42 53.05 -11.54
N LEU A 4 -30.30 52.06 -11.35
CA LEU A 4 -30.08 50.94 -10.42
C LEU A 4 -29.13 49.93 -11.08
N PRO A 5 -28.15 49.34 -10.36
CA PRO A 5 -27.49 48.15 -10.83
C PRO A 5 -28.33 46.91 -10.50
N PHE A 6 -28.55 46.08 -11.52
CA PHE A 6 -29.05 44.71 -11.38
C PHE A 6 -28.01 43.86 -10.65
N LEU A 7 -28.38 43.27 -9.52
CA LEU A 7 -27.57 42.27 -8.84
C LEU A 7 -27.88 40.90 -9.47
N LEU A 8 -26.97 40.40 -10.30
CA LEU A 8 -27.04 39.04 -10.83
C LEU A 8 -26.71 38.07 -9.69
N THR A 9 -27.70 37.34 -9.18
CA THR A 9 -27.47 36.31 -8.15
C THR A 9 -26.86 35.09 -8.82
N ALA A 10 -25.57 34.84 -8.59
CA ALA A 10 -24.94 33.59 -8.95
C ALA A 10 -25.48 32.49 -8.03
N LEU A 11 -26.26 31.55 -8.57
CA LEU A 11 -26.58 30.29 -7.89
C LEU A 11 -25.30 29.46 -7.86
N SER A 12 -24.58 29.52 -6.73
CA SER A 12 -23.51 28.59 -6.41
C SER A 12 -24.12 27.19 -6.27
N GLY A 13 -23.87 26.33 -7.26
CA GLY A 13 -24.13 24.90 -7.13
C GLY A 13 -23.22 24.34 -6.03
N LEU A 14 -23.77 24.16 -4.83
CA LEU A 14 -23.09 23.42 -3.78
C LEU A 14 -22.84 21.99 -4.29
N PRO A 15 -21.64 21.42 -4.09
CA PRO A 15 -21.40 20.02 -4.42
C PRO A 15 -22.39 19.18 -3.62
N ARG A 16 -23.17 18.33 -4.30
CA ARG A 16 -24.11 17.42 -3.64
C ARG A 16 -23.34 16.56 -2.64
N GLY A 17 -23.58 16.78 -1.35
CA GLY A 17 -23.02 15.96 -0.28
C GLY A 17 -23.41 14.49 -0.44
N ARG A 18 -22.52 13.59 0.00
CA ARG A 18 -22.72 12.14 -0.06
C ARG A 18 -24.03 11.75 0.67
N PRO A 19 -24.84 10.82 0.12
CA PRO A 19 -26.02 10.31 0.83
C PRO A 19 -25.62 9.68 2.18
N PRO A 20 -26.43 9.86 3.23
CA PRO A 20 -26.15 9.35 4.58
C PRO A 20 -26.09 7.82 4.69
N GLU A 21 -26.39 7.09 3.62
CA GLU A 21 -26.53 5.63 3.61
C GLU A 21 -25.22 4.86 3.32
N ILE A 22 -24.12 5.56 3.01
CA ILE A 22 -22.80 4.91 2.82
C ILE A 22 -21.91 5.26 4.03
N PRO A 23 -21.80 4.37 5.04
CA PRO A 23 -21.02 4.64 6.25
C PRO A 23 -19.51 4.62 6.01
N PHE A 24 -19.08 4.31 4.79
CA PHE A 24 -17.68 4.20 4.39
C PHE A 24 -17.22 5.40 3.58
N ALA A 25 -16.00 5.86 3.85
CA ALA A 25 -15.27 6.78 2.99
C ALA A 25 -14.15 6.04 2.27
N LYS A 26 -14.10 6.16 0.94
CA LYS A 26 -12.97 5.67 0.15
C LYS A 26 -11.77 6.59 0.39
N HIS A 27 -10.65 6.00 0.78
CA HIS A 27 -9.34 6.61 0.75
C HIS A 27 -8.49 5.81 -0.26
N THR A 28 -8.07 6.46 -1.34
CA THR A 28 -7.14 5.85 -2.30
C THR A 28 -5.74 6.02 -1.75
N LEU A 29 -5.01 4.92 -1.54
CA LEU A 29 -3.61 4.94 -1.12
C LEU A 29 -2.67 4.76 -2.31
N ASP A 30 -2.98 3.76 -3.15
CA ASP A 30 -2.26 3.46 -4.37
C ASP A 30 -3.24 3.05 -5.48
N LEU A 31 -2.91 3.44 -6.71
CA LEU A 31 -3.59 3.03 -7.94
C LEU A 31 -2.87 1.86 -8.64
N GLY A 32 -1.78 1.37 -8.05
CA GLY A 32 -0.83 0.40 -8.60
C GLY A 32 -1.45 -0.91 -9.09
N ALA A 33 -0.57 -1.78 -9.59
CA ALA A 33 -0.92 -3.06 -10.23
C ALA A 33 -0.57 -4.27 -9.35
N SER A 34 -0.53 -4.08 -8.04
CA SER A 34 -0.28 -5.16 -7.07
C SER A 34 -1.54 -5.99 -6.88
N GLU A 35 -1.38 -7.31 -6.84
CA GLU A 35 -2.50 -8.24 -6.58
C GLU A 35 -2.69 -8.50 -5.08
N THR A 36 -1.68 -8.15 -4.28
CA THR A 36 -1.62 -8.43 -2.84
C THR A 36 -1.91 -7.18 -2.01
N CYS A 37 -2.54 -7.41 -0.86
CA CYS A 37 -2.42 -6.52 0.27
C CYS A 37 -2.33 -7.33 1.56
N ALA A 38 -1.51 -6.85 2.49
CA ALA A 38 -1.39 -7.42 3.82
C ALA A 38 -1.46 -6.32 4.88
N VAL A 39 -1.70 -6.72 6.13
CA VAL A 39 -1.85 -5.79 7.25
C VAL A 39 -1.02 -6.29 8.42
N ALA A 40 -0.14 -5.43 8.95
CA ALA A 40 0.68 -5.73 10.13
C ALA A 40 1.25 -4.44 10.74
N ASP A 41 1.72 -4.52 11.98
CA ASP A 41 2.50 -3.44 12.61
C ASP A 41 3.95 -3.53 12.10
N ILE A 42 4.29 -2.72 11.10
CA ILE A 42 5.59 -2.80 10.40
C ILE A 42 6.65 -2.02 11.16
N ASN A 43 6.27 -0.91 11.79
CA ASN A 43 7.19 -0.03 12.51
C ASN A 43 7.22 -0.26 14.03
N GLY A 44 6.39 -1.17 14.55
CA GLY A 44 6.33 -1.54 15.98
C GLY A 44 5.62 -0.49 16.85
N ASP A 45 4.77 0.36 16.27
CA ASP A 45 4.10 1.45 16.97
C ASP A 45 2.73 1.09 17.58
N GLY A 46 2.31 -0.17 17.41
CA GLY A 46 1.04 -0.72 17.87
C GLY A 46 -0.15 -0.41 16.97
N ARG A 47 0.05 0.25 15.83
CA ARG A 47 -0.96 0.44 14.79
C ARG A 47 -0.70 -0.50 13.62
N LEU A 48 -1.78 -0.90 12.98
CA LEU A 48 -1.70 -1.73 11.79
C LEU A 48 -1.44 -0.86 10.56
N ASP A 49 -0.37 -1.16 9.85
CA ASP A 49 0.01 -0.62 8.55
C ASP A 49 -0.51 -1.52 7.42
N ILE A 50 -0.43 -1.03 6.18
CA ILE A 50 -0.79 -1.79 4.98
C ILE A 50 0.47 -2.07 4.16
N VAL A 51 0.65 -3.28 3.66
CA VAL A 51 1.69 -3.64 2.69
C VAL A 51 1.01 -3.92 1.36
N SER A 52 1.54 -3.37 0.26
CA SER A 52 1.12 -3.74 -1.09
C SER A 52 2.24 -3.46 -2.09
N GLY A 53 2.59 -4.47 -2.89
CA GLY A 53 3.64 -4.36 -3.88
C GLY A 53 4.96 -3.90 -3.26
N GLU A 54 5.54 -2.82 -3.77
CA GLU A 54 6.85 -2.33 -3.33
C GLU A 54 6.83 -1.50 -2.03
N TYR A 55 5.64 -1.22 -1.49
CA TYR A 55 5.43 -0.24 -0.43
C TYR A 55 4.73 -0.82 0.78
N TRP A 56 5.00 -0.23 1.94
CA TRP A 56 4.10 -0.25 3.08
C TRP A 56 3.62 1.17 3.42
N TYR A 57 2.42 1.30 3.98
CA TYR A 57 1.73 2.57 4.22
C TYR A 57 1.48 2.74 5.71
N GLU A 58 2.22 3.67 6.32
CA GLU A 58 2.25 3.90 7.78
C GLU A 58 0.97 4.55 8.29
N ALA A 59 0.27 3.89 9.19
CA ALA A 59 -0.91 4.45 9.85
C ALA A 59 -0.54 5.59 10.84
N PRO A 60 -1.42 6.58 11.05
CA PRO A 60 -2.74 6.77 10.43
C PRO A 60 -2.71 7.65 9.18
N ARG A 61 -1.53 8.16 8.79
CA ARG A 61 -1.38 9.10 7.68
C ARG A 61 -1.22 8.40 6.33
N TRP A 62 -1.08 7.08 6.34
CA TRP A 62 -0.81 6.23 5.17
C TRP A 62 0.43 6.70 4.41
N THR A 63 1.47 7.08 5.15
CA THR A 63 2.73 7.57 4.57
C THR A 63 3.42 6.39 3.87
N PRO A 64 3.71 6.47 2.55
CA PRO A 64 4.27 5.36 1.82
C PRO A 64 5.78 5.25 2.07
N HIS A 65 6.23 4.02 2.29
CA HIS A 65 7.64 3.66 2.48
C HIS A 65 7.99 2.56 1.47
N LYS A 66 8.79 2.90 0.47
CA LYS A 66 9.31 1.90 -0.47
C LYS A 66 10.32 1.03 0.27
N PHE A 67 10.10 -0.28 0.28
CA PHE A 67 10.95 -1.21 1.02
C PHE A 67 11.57 -2.30 0.14
N ARG A 68 11.13 -2.44 -1.11
CA ARG A 68 11.68 -3.42 -2.05
C ARG A 68 11.52 -2.96 -3.49
N GLU A 69 12.20 -3.64 -4.40
CA GLU A 69 12.04 -3.49 -5.85
C GLU A 69 11.45 -4.80 -6.39
N LEU A 70 10.39 -4.69 -7.20
CA LEU A 70 9.71 -5.83 -7.80
C LEU A 70 9.64 -5.68 -9.32
N ALA A 71 9.71 -6.80 -10.04
CA ALA A 71 9.60 -6.76 -11.49
C ALA A 71 8.16 -6.39 -11.90
N PHE A 72 8.03 -5.52 -12.90
CA PHE A 72 6.76 -5.25 -13.56
C PHE A 72 6.72 -5.98 -14.91
N LEU A 73 5.91 -7.03 -15.01
CA LEU A 73 5.85 -7.94 -16.14
C LEU A 73 4.41 -8.20 -16.54
N ASN A 74 4.12 -8.21 -17.85
CA ASN A 74 2.78 -8.47 -18.39
C ASN A 74 1.66 -7.57 -17.83
N ASN A 75 2.01 -6.33 -17.44
CA ASN A 75 1.14 -5.36 -16.77
C ASN A 75 0.82 -5.64 -15.29
N TYR A 76 1.61 -6.49 -14.62
CA TYR A 76 1.49 -6.82 -13.21
C TYR A 76 2.78 -6.53 -12.47
N VAL A 77 2.68 -6.19 -11.19
CA VAL A 77 3.81 -6.33 -10.26
C VAL A 77 3.95 -7.82 -9.95
N ASP A 78 5.14 -8.40 -10.13
CA ASP A 78 5.41 -9.84 -9.95
C ASP A 78 5.49 -10.22 -8.47
N ASN A 79 4.35 -10.11 -7.79
CA ASN A 79 4.16 -10.39 -6.38
C ASN A 79 2.71 -10.86 -6.17
N PHE A 80 2.58 -12.13 -5.79
CA PHE A 80 1.29 -12.85 -5.81
C PHE A 80 0.75 -13.15 -4.41
N SER A 81 1.61 -13.08 -3.39
CA SER A 81 1.22 -13.13 -1.98
C SER A 81 2.20 -12.34 -1.12
N ASP A 82 1.70 -11.78 -0.02
CA ASP A 82 2.49 -11.19 1.05
C ASP A 82 1.98 -11.70 2.40
N LEU A 83 2.85 -12.38 3.14
CA LEU A 83 2.58 -12.88 4.48
C LEU A 83 3.50 -12.15 5.47
N PRO A 84 2.94 -11.28 6.33
CA PRO A 84 3.68 -10.70 7.43
C PRO A 84 3.98 -11.75 8.51
N LEU A 85 5.25 -11.88 8.89
CA LEU A 85 5.72 -12.86 9.87
C LEU A 85 7.08 -12.41 10.43
N ASP A 86 7.36 -12.63 11.71
CA ASP A 86 8.73 -12.56 12.25
C ASP A 86 9.49 -13.84 11.86
N VAL A 87 10.25 -13.78 10.76
CA VAL A 87 10.83 -14.99 10.15
C VAL A 87 12.11 -15.40 10.88
N ASN A 88 12.90 -14.42 11.33
CA ASN A 88 14.20 -14.64 11.95
C ASN A 88 14.15 -14.63 13.51
N GLY A 89 12.99 -14.33 14.10
CA GLY A 89 12.78 -14.32 15.55
C GLY A 89 13.33 -13.07 16.25
N ASP A 90 13.51 -11.96 15.53
CA ASP A 90 14.08 -10.72 16.07
C ASP A 90 13.02 -9.77 16.66
N GLY A 91 11.74 -10.15 16.59
CA GLY A 91 10.61 -9.39 17.10
C GLY A 91 10.10 -8.31 16.15
N ARG A 92 10.61 -8.23 14.90
CA ARG A 92 10.11 -7.34 13.85
C ARG A 92 9.30 -8.12 12.83
N THR A 93 8.30 -7.46 12.26
CA THR A 93 7.50 -8.04 11.19
C THR A 93 8.29 -7.99 9.88
N ASP A 94 8.66 -9.16 9.34
CA ASP A 94 9.17 -9.34 7.99
C ASP A 94 8.03 -9.62 7.00
N ILE A 95 8.34 -9.63 5.70
CA ILE A 95 7.37 -9.96 4.63
C ILE A 95 7.84 -11.16 3.82
N VAL A 96 7.11 -12.28 3.92
CA VAL A 96 7.29 -13.43 3.02
C VAL A 96 6.47 -13.21 1.76
N SER A 97 7.07 -13.44 0.59
CA SER A 97 6.42 -13.20 -0.70
C SER A 97 6.78 -14.24 -1.75
N CYS A 98 5.84 -14.47 -2.65
CA CYS A 98 6.04 -15.32 -3.83
C CYS A 98 5.92 -14.52 -5.13
N SER A 99 6.54 -15.06 -6.18
CA SER A 99 6.46 -14.55 -7.54
C SER A 99 6.23 -15.66 -8.56
N TRP A 100 5.36 -15.37 -9.54
CA TRP A 100 5.08 -16.28 -10.64
C TRP A 100 6.20 -16.23 -11.69
N PHE A 101 6.56 -15.04 -12.16
CA PHE A 101 7.53 -14.88 -13.24
C PHE A 101 8.97 -14.99 -12.72
N GLY A 102 9.24 -14.44 -11.54
CA GLY A 102 10.49 -14.55 -10.81
C GLY A 102 10.75 -15.94 -10.25
N ARG A 103 9.72 -16.81 -10.21
CA ARG A 103 9.80 -18.22 -9.84
C ARG A 103 10.48 -18.43 -8.49
N ARG A 104 10.06 -17.64 -7.50
CA ARG A 104 10.79 -17.50 -6.23
C ARG A 104 9.83 -17.32 -5.06
N LEU A 105 10.10 -18.05 -3.98
CA LEU A 105 9.61 -17.76 -2.64
C LEU A 105 10.77 -17.14 -1.85
N ALA A 106 10.55 -15.96 -1.28
CA ALA A 106 11.57 -15.25 -0.50
C ALA A 106 10.92 -14.50 0.66
N TRP A 107 11.72 -14.07 1.63
CA TRP A 107 11.28 -13.11 2.64
C TRP A 107 12.17 -11.86 2.64
N TRP A 108 11.58 -10.73 3.00
CA TRP A 108 12.19 -9.41 3.07
C TRP A 108 12.37 -9.03 4.53
N GLU A 109 13.61 -8.84 4.95
CA GLU A 109 14.02 -8.59 6.32
C GLU A 109 13.81 -7.13 6.71
N ASN A 110 12.98 -6.90 7.72
CA ASN A 110 12.71 -5.59 8.27
C ASN A 110 13.92 -5.11 9.08
N PRO A 111 14.64 -4.06 8.64
CA PRO A 111 15.86 -3.63 9.29
C PRO A 111 15.58 -2.71 10.51
N GLY A 112 14.31 -2.58 10.92
CA GLY A 112 13.87 -1.66 11.96
C GLY A 112 13.97 -0.21 11.50
N ALA A 113 14.66 0.64 12.28
CA ALA A 113 14.76 2.07 12.00
C ALA A 113 15.72 2.44 10.84
N ALA A 114 16.41 1.47 10.24
CA ALA A 114 17.26 1.75 9.09
C ALA A 114 16.41 2.06 7.85
N SER A 115 16.86 3.02 7.04
CA SER A 115 16.19 3.40 5.80
C SER A 115 16.74 2.62 4.59
N GLY A 116 15.92 2.51 3.55
CA GLY A 116 16.30 1.92 2.28
C GLY A 116 15.62 0.58 2.00
N ALA A 117 16.07 -0.08 0.93
CA ALA A 117 15.56 -1.37 0.54
C ALA A 117 15.89 -2.44 1.60
N TRP A 118 14.90 -3.25 1.92
CA TRP A 118 15.03 -4.40 2.80
C TRP A 118 15.85 -5.47 2.10
N LYS A 119 16.59 -6.23 2.90
CA LYS A 119 17.36 -7.37 2.39
C LYS A 119 16.44 -8.54 2.17
N ASP A 120 16.52 -9.19 1.03
CA ASP A 120 15.76 -10.40 0.74
C ASP A 120 16.57 -11.68 0.98
N HIS A 121 15.85 -12.76 1.24
CA HIS A 121 16.39 -14.09 1.47
C HIS A 121 15.53 -15.13 0.72
N THR A 122 16.14 -15.88 -0.19
CA THR A 122 15.43 -16.95 -0.92
C THR A 122 15.10 -18.11 0.01
N ILE A 123 13.85 -18.57 -0.02
CA ILE A 123 13.39 -19.79 0.64
C ILE A 123 13.37 -20.94 -0.36
N ASP A 124 12.75 -20.73 -1.53
CA ASP A 124 12.67 -21.71 -2.61
C ASP A 124 12.66 -21.01 -3.97
N GLY A 125 12.94 -21.76 -5.04
CA GLY A 125 12.86 -21.20 -6.39
C GLY A 125 13.02 -22.21 -7.51
N GLY A 126 12.86 -21.70 -8.74
CA GLY A 126 12.93 -22.49 -9.95
C GLY A 126 11.58 -22.97 -10.47
N PHE A 127 10.46 -22.61 -9.85
CA PHE A 127 9.11 -22.82 -10.38
C PHE A 127 8.21 -21.63 -10.05
N PRO A 128 7.18 -21.34 -10.86
CA PRO A 128 6.19 -20.31 -10.52
C PRO A 128 5.48 -20.67 -9.21
N ILE A 129 5.28 -19.68 -8.34
CA ILE A 129 4.62 -19.82 -7.04
C ILE A 129 3.60 -18.68 -6.90
N GLU A 130 2.38 -19.02 -6.46
CA GLU A 130 1.26 -18.12 -6.16
C GLU A 130 0.68 -18.48 -4.80
#